data_AF-A0A2E5YGH1-F1
#
_entry.id   AF-A0A2E5YGH1-F1
#
_cell.length_a   1.000
_cell.length_b   1.000
_cell.length_c   1.000
_cell.angle_alpha   90.00
_cell.angle_beta   90.00
_cell.angle_gamma   90.00
#
_symmetry.space_group_name_H-M   'P 1'
#
loop_
_entity.id
_entity.type
_entity.pdbx_description
1 polymer ?
#
loop_
_entity_poly.entity_id
_entity_poly.type
_entity_poly.pdbx_seq_one_letter_code
_entity_poly.pdbx_strand_id
1 'polypeptide(L)'
;MGDDSPETIDPDPGDEGDFRRDLGVIEAITFVTRSCPSGVVVEAAERALEAIKEGGSDVIQQQAYFVLTALQGWRGDRAHQVHRSLTRYLEQAQSQ
;
A
#
# COMPACT_ATOMS: atom_id res chain seq x y z
N MET A 1 -34.26 -16.39 36.28
CA MET A 1 -34.32 -15.37 35.23
C MET A 1 -32.95 -14.74 35.18
N GLY A 2 -32.07 -15.31 34.34
CA GLY A 2 -30.70 -14.85 34.16
C GLY A 2 -30.71 -13.76 33.10
N ASP A 3 -29.98 -12.69 33.37
CA ASP A 3 -29.79 -11.52 32.53
C ASP A 3 -29.07 -11.92 31.24
N ASP A 4 -29.82 -12.06 30.14
CA ASP A 4 -29.27 -12.19 28.78
C ASP A 4 -29.24 -10.79 28.18
N SER A 5 -28.27 -10.00 28.62
CA SER A 5 -27.92 -8.74 27.97
C SER A 5 -27.12 -9.09 26.71
N PRO A 6 -27.58 -8.72 25.50
CA PRO A 6 -26.81 -9.00 24.29
C PRO A 6 -25.50 -8.22 24.37
N GLU A 7 -24.38 -8.94 24.42
CA GLU A 7 -23.05 -8.38 24.13
C GLU A 7 -23.17 -7.62 22.81
N THR A 8 -23.09 -6.29 22.91
CA THR A 8 -23.05 -5.43 21.74
C THR A 8 -21.70 -5.72 21.11
N ILE A 9 -21.71 -6.55 20.07
CA ILE A 9 -20.56 -6.71 19.18
C ILE A 9 -20.38 -5.34 18.54
N ASP A 10 -19.50 -4.52 19.12
CA ASP A 10 -19.02 -3.31 18.46
C ASP A 10 -18.54 -3.71 17.06
N PRO A 11 -19.03 -3.09 15.98
CA PRO A 11 -18.47 -3.31 14.67
C PRO A 11 -16.99 -2.89 14.72
N ASP A 12 -16.11 -3.83 14.37
CA ASP A 12 -14.68 -3.62 14.13
C ASP A 12 -14.49 -2.31 13.35
N PRO A 13 -13.72 -1.32 13.88
CA PRO A 13 -13.53 -0.03 13.23
C PRO A 13 -12.57 -0.13 12.03
N GLY A 14 -12.80 -1.09 11.15
CA GLY A 14 -12.23 -1.13 9.82
C GLY A 14 -12.96 -0.14 8.93
N ASP A 15 -12.52 1.13 8.92
CA ASP A 15 -12.18 1.83 7.66
C ASP A 15 -11.61 3.25 7.84
N GLU A 16 -11.68 3.88 9.02
CA GLU A 16 -11.24 5.28 9.18
C GLU A 16 -9.93 5.48 9.98
N GLY A 17 -9.31 4.39 10.47
CA GLY A 17 -8.14 4.45 11.35
C GLY A 17 -6.77 4.05 10.75
N ASP A 18 -6.74 3.42 9.57
CA ASP A 18 -5.55 2.64 9.16
C ASP A 18 -4.51 3.42 8.33
N PHE A 19 -4.77 4.67 7.94
CA PHE A 19 -3.79 5.50 7.19
C PHE A 19 -2.50 5.80 7.97
N ARG A 20 -2.53 5.62 9.30
CA ARG A 20 -1.40 5.81 10.20
C ARG A 20 -0.38 4.68 10.14
N ARG A 21 -0.79 3.47 9.72
CA ARG A 21 0.13 2.34 9.55
C ARG A 21 0.82 2.44 8.20
N ASP A 22 2.08 2.04 8.16
CA ASP A 22 2.80 1.84 6.92
C ASP A 22 2.39 0.50 6.31
N LEU A 23 2.22 0.50 4.99
CA LEU A 23 1.89 -0.70 4.21
C LEU A 23 3.18 -1.46 3.91
N GLY A 24 3.07 -2.78 3.78
CA GLY A 24 4.15 -3.56 3.16
C GLY A 24 4.40 -3.08 1.73
N VAL A 25 5.62 -3.21 1.19
CA VAL A 25 5.94 -2.72 -0.16
C VAL A 25 5.02 -3.32 -1.25
N ILE A 26 4.73 -4.62 -1.17
CA ILE A 26 3.82 -5.30 -2.11
C ILE A 26 2.39 -4.84 -1.92
N GLU A 27 1.97 -4.63 -0.68
CA GLU A 27 0.65 -4.11 -0.33
C GLU A 27 0.48 -2.68 -0.86
N ALA A 28 1.48 -1.80 -0.67
CA ALA A 28 1.50 -0.45 -1.18
C ALA A 28 1.35 -0.42 -2.71
N ILE A 29 2.12 -1.25 -3.44
CA ILE A 29 2.01 -1.34 -4.90
C ILE A 29 0.64 -1.89 -5.32
N THR A 30 0.13 -2.93 -4.63
CA THR A 30 -1.22 -3.48 -4.88
C THR A 30 -2.31 -2.44 -4.63
N PHE A 31 -2.10 -1.54 -3.67
CA PHE A 31 -3.05 -0.48 -3.38
C PHE A 31 -3.11 0.56 -4.51
N VAL A 32 -1.97 0.84 -5.15
CA VAL A 32 -1.92 1.72 -6.33
C VAL A 32 -2.82 1.19 -7.44
N THR A 33 -2.80 -0.12 -7.72
CA THR A 33 -3.62 -0.70 -8.80
C THR A 33 -5.12 -0.60 -8.56
N ARG A 34 -5.55 -0.51 -7.29
CA ARG A 34 -6.97 -0.47 -6.90
C ARG A 34 -7.51 0.93 -6.65
N SER A 35 -6.65 1.87 -6.25
CA SER A 35 -7.09 3.16 -5.70
C SER A 35 -6.50 4.37 -6.41
N CYS A 36 -5.51 4.20 -7.29
CA CYS A 36 -4.98 5.33 -8.06
C CYS A 36 -5.96 5.68 -9.21
N PRO A 37 -6.35 6.96 -9.36
CA PRO A 37 -7.24 7.38 -10.45
C PRO A 37 -6.53 7.44 -11.81
N SER A 38 -5.20 7.36 -11.85
CA SER A 38 -4.42 7.44 -13.08
C SER A 38 -4.18 6.05 -13.67
N GLY A 39 -4.80 5.76 -14.82
CA GLY A 39 -4.63 4.48 -15.51
C GLY A 39 -3.18 4.16 -15.88
N VAL A 40 -2.38 5.17 -16.22
CA VAL A 40 -0.94 4.99 -16.52
C VAL A 40 -0.16 4.54 -15.29
N VAL A 41 -0.50 5.08 -14.11
CA VAL A 41 0.15 4.71 -12.84
C VAL A 41 -0.32 3.33 -12.38
N VAL A 42 -1.61 3.02 -12.58
CA VAL A 42 -2.16 1.67 -12.35
C VAL A 42 -1.41 0.64 -13.19
N GLU A 43 -1.26 0.87 -14.50
CA GLU A 43 -0.56 -0.04 -15.40
C GLU A 43 0.92 -0.22 -14.99
N ALA A 44 1.59 0.87 -14.59
CA ALA A 44 2.95 0.79 -14.07
C ALA A 44 3.05 -0.06 -12.80
N ALA A 45 2.08 0.06 -11.89
CA ALA A 45 2.02 -0.76 -10.68
C ALA A 45 1.68 -2.23 -10.96
N GLU A 46 0.81 -2.50 -11.95
CA GLU A 46 0.53 -3.88 -12.40
C GLU A 46 1.79 -4.56 -12.94
N ARG A 47 2.51 -3.88 -13.86
CA ARG A 47 3.78 -4.38 -14.40
C ARG A 47 4.83 -4.59 -13.32
N ALA A 48 4.89 -3.71 -12.32
CA ALA A 48 5.78 -3.86 -11.17
C ALA A 48 5.46 -5.13 -10.38
N LEU A 49 4.17 -5.45 -10.14
CA LEU A 49 3.77 -6.69 -9.47
C LEU A 49 4.10 -7.93 -10.29
N GLU A 50 3.95 -7.88 -11.62
CA GLU A 50 4.35 -8.97 -12.51
C GLU A 50 5.87 -9.20 -12.46
N ALA A 51 6.66 -8.14 -12.58
CA ALA A 51 8.11 -8.22 -12.48
C ALA A 51 8.56 -8.81 -11.13
N ILE A 52 7.91 -8.44 -10.02
CA ILE A 52 8.21 -9.00 -8.70
C ILE A 52 7.85 -10.50 -8.62
N LYS A 53 6.75 -10.92 -9.25
CA LYS A 53 6.37 -12.34 -9.29
C LYS A 53 7.40 -13.17 -10.05
N GLU A 54 7.98 -12.64 -11.12
CA GLU A 54 8.97 -13.34 -11.96
C GLU A 54 10.39 -13.26 -11.39
N GLY A 55 10.82 -12.07 -10.96
CA GLY A 55 12.18 -11.78 -10.49
C GLY A 55 12.38 -11.95 -8.99
N GLY A 56 11.33 -12.17 -8.21
CA GLY A 56 11.40 -12.38 -6.77
C GLY A 56 11.83 -11.15 -5.98
N SER A 57 12.50 -11.37 -4.84
CA SER A 57 12.92 -10.31 -3.91
C SER A 57 13.89 -9.30 -4.52
N ASP A 58 14.69 -9.73 -5.49
CA ASP A 58 15.85 -8.97 -5.98
C ASP A 58 15.43 -7.74 -6.78
N VAL A 59 14.22 -7.77 -7.35
CA VAL A 59 13.67 -6.66 -8.14
C VAL A 59 12.72 -5.76 -7.33
N ILE A 60 12.32 -6.14 -6.12
CA ILE A 60 11.31 -5.41 -5.33
C ILE A 60 11.75 -3.95 -5.10
N GLN A 61 13.01 -3.73 -4.74
CA GLN A 61 13.55 -2.38 -4.52
C GLN A 61 13.45 -1.52 -5.78
N GLN A 62 13.85 -2.07 -6.93
CA GLN A 62 13.80 -1.36 -8.20
C GLN A 62 12.35 -1.04 -8.61
N GLN A 63 11.44 -2.02 -8.44
CA GLN A 63 10.03 -1.83 -8.78
C GLN A 63 9.33 -0.83 -7.84
N ALA A 64 9.66 -0.85 -6.54
CA ALA A 64 9.15 0.12 -5.58
C ALA A 64 9.57 1.56 -5.94
N TYR A 65 10.82 1.76 -6.38
CA TYR A 65 11.28 3.06 -6.87
C TYR A 65 10.55 3.51 -8.14
N PHE A 66 10.33 2.62 -9.10
CA PHE A 66 9.57 2.94 -10.31
C PHE A 66 8.13 3.33 -10.01
N VAL A 67 7.45 2.60 -9.13
CA VAL A 67 6.07 2.94 -8.75
C VAL A 67 6.06 4.27 -8.00
N LEU A 68 6.96 4.49 -7.04
CA LEU A 68 7.03 5.76 -6.29
C LEU A 68 7.23 6.96 -7.21
N THR A 69 8.11 6.84 -8.20
CA THR A 69 8.34 7.90 -9.20
C THR A 69 7.17 8.08 -10.16
N ALA A 70 6.37 7.04 -10.42
CA ALA A 70 5.16 7.12 -11.23
C ALA A 70 3.97 7.79 -10.51
N LEU A 71 3.92 7.79 -9.17
CA LEU A 71 2.82 8.34 -8.37
C LEU A 71 2.64 9.88 -8.48
N GLN A 72 3.38 10.56 -9.35
CA GLN A 72 3.29 12.01 -9.53
C GLN A 72 1.86 12.45 -9.85
N GLY A 73 1.36 13.40 -9.06
CA GLY A 73 0.02 13.95 -9.22
C GLY A 73 -1.09 13.23 -8.46
N TRP A 74 -0.85 12.06 -7.86
CA TRP A 74 -1.80 11.45 -6.95
C TRP A 74 -1.76 12.15 -5.57
N ARG A 75 -2.92 12.51 -5.02
CA ARG A 75 -3.07 13.29 -3.79
C ARG A 75 -4.12 12.68 -2.86
N GLY A 76 -4.06 13.07 -1.58
CA GLY A 76 -4.96 12.61 -0.51
C GLY A 76 -4.29 11.66 0.47
N ASP A 77 -4.99 11.29 1.54
CA ASP A 77 -4.42 10.50 2.64
C ASP A 77 -3.90 9.13 2.18
N ARG A 78 -4.60 8.47 1.25
CA ARG A 78 -4.14 7.22 0.64
C ARG A 78 -2.86 7.41 -0.17
N ALA A 79 -2.77 8.46 -0.98
CA ALA A 79 -1.56 8.75 -1.75
C ALA A 79 -0.38 9.00 -0.81
N HIS A 80 -0.60 9.75 0.28
CA HIS A 80 0.41 9.98 1.31
C HIS A 80 0.83 8.69 2.02
N GLN A 81 -0.10 7.80 2.37
CA GLN A 81 0.21 6.52 3.01
C GLN A 81 1.10 5.65 2.10
N VAL A 82 0.72 5.50 0.82
CA VAL A 82 1.51 4.72 -0.15
C VAL A 82 2.88 5.35 -0.35
N HIS A 83 2.94 6.67 -0.58
CA HIS A 83 4.21 7.37 -0.78
C HIS A 83 5.14 7.22 0.42
N ARG A 84 4.62 7.40 1.64
CA ARG A 84 5.38 7.21 2.89
C ARG A 84 5.89 5.76 3.03
N SER A 85 5.03 4.79 2.74
CA SER A 85 5.37 3.36 2.85
C SER A 85 6.46 2.95 1.88
N LEU A 86 6.35 3.35 0.61
CA LEU A 86 7.36 3.07 -0.42
C LEU A 86 8.68 3.79 -0.14
N THR A 87 8.62 5.06 0.27
CA THR A 87 9.82 5.84 0.62
C THR A 87 10.56 5.17 1.77
N ARG A 88 9.85 4.84 2.86
CA ARG A 88 10.42 4.19 4.04
C ARG A 88 11.07 2.85 3.70
N TYR A 89 10.42 2.04 2.86
CA TYR A 89 10.99 0.77 2.40
C TYR A 89 12.32 0.98 1.65
N LEU A 90 12.37 1.96 0.74
CA LEU A 90 13.56 2.27 -0.03
C LEU A 90 14.70 2.82 0.84
N GLU A 91 14.39 3.66 1.84
CA GLU A 91 15.37 4.17 2.80
C GLU A 91 15.97 3.05 3.67
N GLN A 92 15.13 2.11 4.11
CA GLN A 92 15.57 0.94 4.86
C GLN A 92 16.48 0.04 4.00
N ALA A 93 16.11 -0.20 2.74
CA ALA A 93 16.90 -1.01 1.82
C ALA A 93 18.26 -0.40 1.48
N GLN A 94 18.40 0.93 1.51
CA GLN A 94 19.69 1.62 1.28
C GLN A 94 20.60 1.64 2.51
N SER A 95 20.04 1.40 3.70
CA SER A 95 20.76 1.44 4.98
C SER A 95 21.29 0.06 5.41
N GLN A 96 21.08 -0.97 4.59
CA GLN A 96 21.58 -2.34 4.80
C GLN A 96 22.76 -2.65 3.88
#